data_AF-K1QZK1-F1
#
_entry.id   AF-K1QZK1-F1
#
_cell.length_a   1.000
_cell.length_b   1.000
_cell.length_c   1.000
_cell.angle_alpha   90.00
_cell.angle_beta   90.00
_cell.angle_gamma   90.00
#
_symmetry.space_group_name_H-M   'P 1'
#
loop_
_entity.id
_entity.type
_entity.pdbx_description
1 polymer ?
#
loop_
_entity_poly.entity_id
_entity_poly.type
_entity_poly.pdbx_seq_one_letter_code
_entity_poly.pdbx_strand_id
1 'polypeptide(L)'
;MNSRNTAQDIFRCHLCESPFPPLYCDICNVNLCKVCVGEHLLDESDHTKYISENRNLDVCVADNGAHSVVVVDHTGKFRFKYTGPLAFTKKLFDPVGITTDSQGRILTTDFDNACIHVLDQDGQFLCHIDNCGLCYPWGLCVDTNDNLFVADDRSRIKKIQYSK
;
A
#
# COMPACT_ATOMS: atom_id res chain seq x y z
N MET A 1 -35.31 25.82 -31.66
CA MET A 1 -35.28 24.35 -31.84
C MET A 1 -33.98 23.84 -31.24
N ASN A 2 -34.09 22.82 -30.38
CA ASN A 2 -33.07 22.25 -29.50
C ASN A 2 -31.79 21.77 -30.22
N SER A 3 -30.64 21.86 -29.54
CA SER A 3 -30.01 20.65 -28.99
C SER A 3 -29.15 20.98 -27.76
N ARG A 4 -29.63 20.55 -26.60
CA ARG A 4 -28.81 20.36 -25.41
C ARG A 4 -27.93 19.13 -25.68
N ASN A 5 -26.69 19.34 -26.13
CA ASN A 5 -25.68 18.29 -26.08
C ASN A 5 -25.09 18.27 -24.67
N THR A 6 -25.86 17.76 -23.72
CA THR A 6 -25.29 17.22 -22.49
C THR A 6 -24.70 15.86 -22.87
N ALA A 7 -23.42 15.84 -23.22
CA ALA A 7 -22.68 14.59 -23.30
C ALA A 7 -22.73 13.96 -21.91
N GLN A 8 -23.59 12.95 -21.74
CA GLN A 8 -23.43 12.02 -20.64
C GLN A 8 -22.20 11.20 -20.99
N ASP A 9 -21.12 11.35 -20.22
CA ASP A 9 -19.94 10.50 -20.38
C ASP A 9 -20.38 9.05 -20.28
N ILE A 10 -20.35 8.34 -21.41
CA ILE A 10 -20.64 6.91 -21.45
C ILE A 10 -19.47 6.24 -20.74
N PHE A 11 -19.71 5.67 -19.56
CA PHE A 11 -18.72 4.84 -18.88
C PHE A 11 -18.32 3.68 -19.81
N ARG A 12 -17.02 3.55 -20.04
CA ARG A 12 -16.40 2.52 -20.89
C ARG A 12 -15.42 1.70 -20.08
N CYS A 13 -15.23 0.44 -20.46
CA CYS A 13 -14.17 -0.39 -19.92
C CYS A 13 -12.82 0.32 -20.15
N HIS A 14 -11.99 0.41 -19.11
CA HIS A 14 -10.71 1.08 -19.18
C HIS A 14 -9.71 0.35 -20.11
N LEU A 15 -9.82 -0.97 -20.23
CA LEU A 15 -8.87 -1.78 -20.99
C LEU A 15 -9.25 -1.94 -22.47
N CYS A 16 -10.53 -2.14 -22.78
CA CYS A 16 -10.98 -2.43 -24.15
C CYS A 16 -11.99 -1.43 -24.72
N GLU A 17 -12.28 -0.35 -23.98
CA GLU A 17 -13.24 0.71 -24.34
C GLU A 17 -14.69 0.25 -24.56
N SER A 18 -15.03 -1.01 -24.23
CA SER A 18 -16.39 -1.52 -24.39
C SER A 18 -17.38 -0.67 -23.58
N PRO A 19 -18.52 -0.27 -24.15
CA PRO A 19 -19.50 0.54 -23.45
C PRO A 19 -20.17 -0.25 -22.31
N PHE A 20 -20.64 0.46 -21.28
CA PHE A 20 -21.39 -0.08 -20.15
C PHE A 20 -20.67 -1.21 -19.38
N PRO A 21 -19.44 -0.98 -18.89
CA PRO A 21 -18.75 -1.92 -18.02
C PRO A 21 -19.56 -2.16 -16.72
N PRO A 22 -19.86 -3.41 -16.33
CA PRO A 22 -20.66 -3.72 -15.16
C PRO A 22 -19.85 -3.76 -13.85
N LEU A 23 -18.52 -3.58 -13.90
CA LEU A 23 -17.65 -3.72 -12.74
C LEU A 23 -16.78 -2.48 -12.56
N TYR A 24 -16.42 -2.21 -11.32
CA TYR A 24 -15.56 -1.11 -10.91
C TYR A 24 -14.50 -1.63 -9.95
N CYS A 25 -13.26 -1.21 -10.14
CA CYS A 25 -12.15 -1.53 -9.24
C CYS A 25 -11.91 -0.35 -8.29
N ASP A 26 -12.19 -0.55 -7.00
CA ASP A 26 -11.99 0.47 -5.96
C ASP A 26 -10.51 0.80 -5.69
N ILE A 27 -9.60 -0.12 -6.05
CA ILE A 27 -8.15 0.05 -5.83
C ILE A 27 -7.56 1.01 -6.88
N CYS A 28 -7.96 0.84 -8.14
CA CYS A 28 -7.42 1.57 -9.29
C CYS A 28 -8.35 2.68 -9.80
N ASN A 29 -9.59 2.75 -9.28
CA ASN A 29 -10.65 3.66 -9.72
C ASN A 29 -10.99 3.57 -11.21
N VAL A 30 -11.05 2.35 -11.75
CA VAL A 30 -11.35 2.09 -13.17
C VAL A 30 -12.59 1.23 -13.34
N ASN A 31 -13.31 1.45 -14.45
CA ASN A 31 -14.42 0.59 -14.84
C ASN A 31 -13.93 -0.55 -15.74
N LEU A 32 -14.44 -1.77 -15.54
CA LEU A 32 -13.99 -2.98 -16.23
C LEU A 32 -15.17 -3.81 -16.75
N CYS A 33 -14.99 -4.43 -17.91
CA CYS A 33 -15.90 -5.47 -18.39
C CYS A 33 -15.52 -6.84 -17.80
N LYS A 34 -16.47 -7.79 -17.78
CA LYS A 34 -16.24 -9.12 -17.18
C LYS A 34 -15.02 -9.84 -17.76
N VAL A 35 -14.72 -9.62 -19.04
CA VAL A 35 -13.59 -10.25 -19.74
C VAL A 35 -12.27 -9.65 -19.27
N CYS A 36 -12.21 -8.33 -19.13
CA CYS A 36 -10.97 -7.62 -18.80
C CYS A 36 -10.61 -7.65 -17.30
N VAL A 37 -11.50 -8.12 -16.42
CA VAL A 37 -11.19 -8.23 -14.97
C VAL A 37 -10.06 -9.21 -14.72
N GLY A 38 -10.04 -10.35 -15.43
CA GLY A 38 -8.98 -11.34 -15.28
C GLY A 38 -7.63 -10.71 -15.59
N GLU A 39 -7.51 -10.07 -16.75
CA GLU A 39 -6.29 -9.34 -17.15
C GLU A 39 -5.93 -8.20 -16.19
N HIS A 40 -6.93 -7.47 -15.66
CA HIS A 40 -6.68 -6.39 -14.69
C HIS A 40 -6.14 -6.88 -13.34
N LEU A 41 -6.57 -8.07 -12.89
CA LEU A 41 -6.12 -8.67 -11.63
C LEU A 41 -4.79 -9.41 -11.77
N LEU A 42 -4.38 -9.74 -13.00
CA LEU A 42 -3.07 -10.28 -13.27
C LEU A 42 -2.04 -9.16 -13.14
N ASP A 43 -1.29 -9.21 -12.05
CA ASP A 43 -0.09 -8.40 -11.93
C ASP A 43 1.08 -9.17 -12.56
N GLU A 44 1.49 -8.75 -13.77
CA GLU A 44 2.70 -9.26 -14.43
C GLU A 44 3.99 -8.63 -13.86
N SER A 45 3.91 -7.78 -12.85
CA SER A 45 5.10 -7.18 -12.25
C SER A 45 5.89 -8.23 -11.48
N ASP A 46 7.20 -8.29 -11.74
CA ASP A 46 8.15 -9.17 -11.03
C ASP A 46 8.52 -8.61 -9.64
N HIS A 47 7.71 -7.69 -9.11
CA HIS A 47 7.98 -7.05 -7.82
C HIS A 47 7.44 -7.93 -6.70
N THR A 48 8.27 -8.17 -5.70
CA THR A 48 7.87 -8.95 -4.52
C THR A 48 6.87 -8.14 -3.70
N LYS A 49 5.75 -8.77 -3.34
CA LYS A 49 4.76 -8.21 -2.42
C LYS A 49 4.91 -8.83 -1.05
N TYR A 50 4.83 -7.99 -0.02
CA TYR A 50 4.85 -8.44 1.36
C TYR A 50 3.49 -8.19 2.00
N ILE A 51 3.07 -9.11 2.86
CA ILE A 51 1.76 -9.05 3.51
C ILE A 51 1.89 -9.15 5.03
N SER A 52 0.98 -8.50 5.74
CA SER A 52 0.78 -8.66 7.18
C SER A 52 -0.70 -8.55 7.51
N GLU A 53 -1.15 -9.27 8.53
CA GLU A 53 -2.49 -9.09 9.10
C GLU A 53 -2.42 -8.05 10.23
N ASN A 54 -3.41 -7.17 10.33
CA ASN A 54 -3.55 -6.26 11.48
C ASN A 54 -4.53 -6.82 12.52
N ARG A 55 -4.69 -6.14 13.65
CA ARG A 55 -5.62 -6.56 14.71
C ARG A 55 -7.11 -6.56 14.32
N ASN A 56 -7.46 -5.86 13.24
CA ASN A 56 -8.82 -5.82 12.70
C ASN A 56 -9.07 -6.96 11.68
N LEU A 57 -8.12 -7.89 11.52
CA LEU A 57 -8.11 -8.95 10.51
C LEU A 57 -8.02 -8.41 9.07
N ASP A 58 -7.59 -7.16 8.90
CA ASP A 58 -7.32 -6.60 7.58
C ASP A 58 -5.99 -7.15 7.05
N VAL A 59 -5.94 -7.42 5.76
CA VAL A 59 -4.72 -7.78 5.05
C VAL A 59 -4.07 -6.50 4.55
N CYS A 60 -2.87 -6.21 5.07
CA CYS A 60 -2.05 -5.09 4.68
C CYS A 60 -0.97 -5.58 3.71
N VAL A 61 -0.85 -4.95 2.55
CA VAL A 61 0.06 -5.34 1.47
C VAL A 61 1.00 -4.20 1.16
N ALA A 62 2.31 -4.43 1.29
CA ALA A 62 3.33 -3.57 0.68
C ALA A 62 3.49 -3.98 -0.79
N ASP A 63 2.98 -3.15 -1.68
CA ASP A 63 3.05 -3.33 -3.12
C ASP A 63 4.09 -2.37 -3.69
N ASN A 64 5.31 -2.90 -3.81
CA ASN A 64 6.47 -2.17 -4.30
C ASN A 64 6.26 -1.68 -5.75
N GLY A 65 5.74 -2.55 -6.62
CA GLY A 65 5.47 -2.21 -8.02
C GLY A 65 4.41 -1.11 -8.18
N ALA A 66 3.48 -1.02 -7.24
CA ALA A 66 2.48 0.06 -7.18
C ALA A 66 2.91 1.27 -6.35
N HIS A 67 4.12 1.28 -5.78
CA HIS A 67 4.64 2.31 -4.86
C HIS A 67 3.63 2.65 -3.75
N SER A 68 3.04 1.61 -3.14
CA SER A 68 1.96 1.81 -2.18
C SER A 68 1.79 0.70 -1.17
N VAL A 69 1.20 1.05 -0.03
CA VAL A 69 0.58 0.09 0.87
C VAL A 69 -0.92 0.05 0.57
N VAL A 70 -1.45 -1.14 0.29
CA VAL A 70 -2.88 -1.39 0.05
C VAL A 70 -3.43 -2.22 1.20
N VAL A 71 -4.56 -1.81 1.75
CA VAL A 71 -5.22 -2.54 2.83
C VAL A 71 -6.63 -2.95 2.40
N VAL A 72 -6.93 -4.23 2.59
CA VAL A 72 -8.25 -4.83 2.37
C VAL A 72 -8.76 -5.45 3.66
N ASP A 73 -10.06 -5.49 3.86
CA ASP A 73 -10.63 -6.18 5.01
C ASP A 73 -10.51 -7.71 4.89
N HIS A 74 -10.90 -8.43 5.94
CA HIS A 74 -10.88 -9.89 5.98
C HIS A 74 -11.74 -10.57 4.89
N THR A 75 -12.61 -9.83 4.18
CA THR A 75 -13.38 -10.32 3.03
C THR A 75 -12.72 -10.02 1.69
N GLY A 76 -11.61 -9.28 1.70
CA GLY A 76 -10.91 -8.80 0.51
C GLY A 76 -11.46 -7.49 -0.05
N LYS A 77 -12.36 -6.80 0.66
CA LYS A 77 -12.89 -5.50 0.22
C LYS A 77 -11.86 -4.40 0.49
N PHE A 78 -11.64 -3.54 -0.50
CA PHE A 78 -10.74 -2.40 -0.38
C PHE A 78 -11.12 -1.47 0.78
N ARG A 79 -10.13 -1.12 1.61
CA ARG A 79 -10.27 -0.13 2.69
C ARG A 79 -9.59 1.18 2.32
N PHE A 80 -8.28 1.14 2.10
CA PHE A 80 -7.50 2.33 1.75
C PHE A 80 -6.20 1.99 1.04
N LYS A 81 -5.61 3.03 0.43
CA LYS A 81 -4.31 3.01 -0.22
C LYS A 81 -3.45 4.14 0.33
N TYR A 82 -2.23 3.82 0.72
CA TYR A 82 -1.24 4.77 1.20
C TYR A 82 -0.05 4.81 0.24
N THR A 83 0.36 6.00 -0.20
CA THR A 83 1.37 6.15 -1.27
C THR A 83 2.62 6.92 -0.84
N GLY A 84 2.80 7.20 0.46
CA GLY A 84 3.93 7.98 0.97
C GLY A 84 3.90 9.45 0.50
N PRO A 85 3.54 10.42 1.36
CA PRO A 85 3.51 11.81 0.95
C PRO A 85 4.92 12.32 0.59
N LEU A 86 5.08 12.83 -0.65
CA LEU A 86 6.35 13.39 -1.15
C LEU A 86 6.86 14.58 -0.31
N ALA A 87 6.03 15.17 0.54
CA ALA A 87 6.43 16.25 1.44
C ALA A 87 7.52 15.84 2.43
N PHE A 88 7.70 14.54 2.68
CA PHE A 88 8.57 14.01 3.72
C PHE A 88 9.70 13.11 3.19
N THR A 89 9.71 12.80 1.88
CA THR A 89 10.68 11.89 1.26
C THR A 89 11.44 12.56 0.13
N LYS A 90 12.66 12.09 -0.16
CA LYS A 90 13.50 12.62 -1.25
C LYS A 90 13.27 11.88 -2.56
N LYS A 91 12.86 10.61 -2.47
CA LYS A 91 12.54 9.71 -3.58
C LYS A 91 11.09 9.26 -3.49
N LEU A 92 10.63 8.60 -4.56
CA LEU A 92 9.34 7.92 -4.59
C LEU A 92 9.26 6.91 -3.45
N PHE A 93 8.06 6.73 -2.90
CA PHE A 93 7.80 5.78 -1.83
C PHE A 93 8.04 4.35 -2.33
N ASP A 94 8.96 3.65 -1.67
CA ASP A 94 9.39 2.32 -2.08
C ASP A 94 9.09 1.29 -0.99
N PRO A 95 7.81 0.90 -0.79
CA PRO A 95 7.44 -0.01 0.27
C PRO A 95 7.98 -1.40 -0.03
N VAL A 96 8.67 -2.00 0.94
CA VAL A 96 9.14 -3.39 0.83
C VAL A 96 8.59 -4.23 1.97
N GLY A 97 9.14 -4.12 3.19
CA GLY A 97 8.66 -4.86 4.34
C GLY A 97 7.43 -4.21 4.96
N ILE A 98 6.55 -5.03 5.55
CA ILE A 98 5.37 -4.58 6.27
C ILE A 98 5.12 -5.44 7.51
N THR A 99 4.67 -4.82 8.59
CA THR A 99 4.20 -5.50 9.82
C THR A 99 3.17 -4.64 10.54
N THR A 100 2.59 -5.19 11.60
CA THR A 100 1.63 -4.50 12.45
C THR A 100 2.05 -4.62 13.91
N ASP A 101 1.69 -3.63 14.72
CA ASP A 101 2.02 -3.61 16.15
C ASP A 101 0.82 -3.93 17.06
N SER A 102 1.04 -3.91 18.37
CA SER A 102 -0.03 -4.19 19.34
C SER A 102 -1.15 -3.13 19.39
N GLN A 103 -0.96 -1.97 18.76
CA GLN A 103 -1.99 -0.94 18.64
C GLN A 103 -2.76 -1.04 17.32
N GLY A 104 -2.41 -2.01 16.45
CA GLY A 104 -2.99 -2.12 15.11
C GLY A 104 -2.43 -1.10 14.12
N ARG A 105 -1.34 -0.41 14.47
CA ARG A 105 -0.62 0.47 13.56
C ARG A 105 0.09 -0.38 12.51
N ILE A 106 0.20 0.17 11.31
CA ILE A 106 0.88 -0.47 10.18
C ILE A 106 2.27 0.16 10.06
N LEU A 107 3.31 -0.66 10.06
CA LEU A 107 4.68 -0.22 9.87
C LEU A 107 5.19 -0.79 8.56
N THR A 108 5.72 0.08 7.71
CA THR A 108 6.26 -0.29 6.40
C THR A 108 7.62 0.36 6.20
N THR A 109 8.59 -0.38 5.69
CA THR A 109 9.86 0.22 5.27
C THR A 109 9.66 0.98 3.97
N ASP A 110 10.33 2.12 3.85
CA ASP A 110 10.61 2.77 2.58
C ASP A 110 12.09 2.50 2.28
N PHE A 111 12.32 1.53 1.41
CA PHE A 111 13.65 0.99 1.12
C PHE A 111 14.59 2.07 0.61
N ASP A 112 14.11 2.88 -0.32
CA ASP A 112 14.93 3.80 -1.08
C ASP A 112 15.18 5.13 -0.35
N ASN A 113 14.23 5.53 0.53
CA ASN A 113 14.39 6.65 1.44
C ASN A 113 15.01 6.27 2.80
N ALA A 114 15.30 4.99 3.03
CA ALA A 114 15.93 4.47 4.24
C ALA A 114 15.21 4.86 5.54
N CYS A 115 13.89 4.79 5.54
CA CYS A 115 13.07 5.07 6.72
C CYS A 115 11.95 4.05 6.88
N ILE A 116 11.18 4.17 7.96
CA ILE A 116 9.99 3.37 8.22
C ILE A 116 8.83 4.33 8.43
N HIS A 117 7.73 4.10 7.73
CA HIS A 117 6.50 4.84 7.92
C HIS A 117 5.63 4.09 8.92
N VAL A 118 5.05 4.83 9.85
CA VAL A 118 4.06 4.33 10.80
C VAL A 118 2.72 4.95 10.46
N LEU A 119 1.73 4.11 10.19
CA LEU A 119 0.35 4.49 9.90
C LEU A 119 -0.56 4.03 11.03
N ASP A 120 -1.65 4.74 11.29
CA ASP A 120 -2.72 4.20 12.11
C ASP A 120 -3.52 3.12 11.37
N GLN A 121 -4.48 2.52 12.07
CA GLN A 121 -5.36 1.47 11.54
C GLN A 121 -6.27 1.94 10.39
N ASP A 122 -6.44 3.25 10.22
CA ASP A 122 -7.27 3.88 9.20
C ASP A 122 -6.42 4.47 8.05
N GLY A 123 -5.12 4.16 8.04
CA GLY A 123 -4.18 4.53 6.99
C GLY A 123 -3.66 5.96 7.08
N GLN A 124 -3.91 6.67 8.19
CA GLN A 124 -3.35 8.00 8.39
C GLN A 124 -1.88 7.89 8.78
N PHE A 125 -1.07 8.76 8.18
CA PHE A 125 0.34 8.86 8.51
C PHE A 125 0.53 9.43 9.91
N LEU A 126 1.26 8.70 10.77
CA LEU A 126 1.59 9.14 12.13
C LEU A 126 2.98 9.75 12.20
N CYS A 127 4.00 9.01 11.75
CA CYS A 127 5.39 9.46 11.80
C CYS A 127 6.34 8.63 10.92
N HIS A 128 7.56 9.14 10.78
CA HIS A 128 8.71 8.39 10.27
C HIS A 128 9.62 7.95 11.42
N ILE A 129 10.27 6.80 11.20
CA ILE A 129 11.45 6.37 11.94
C ILE A 129 12.62 6.39 10.95
N ASP A 130 13.48 7.41 11.04
CA ASP A 130 14.55 7.68 10.07
C ASP A 130 15.93 7.90 10.73
N ASN A 131 15.98 8.39 11.97
CA ASN A 131 17.21 8.67 12.70
C ASN A 131 17.86 7.43 13.37
N CYS A 132 17.71 6.25 12.76
CA CYS A 132 18.27 4.98 13.26
C CYS A 132 19.46 4.46 12.43
N GLY A 133 19.91 5.25 11.45
CA GLY A 133 21.00 4.88 10.55
C GLY A 133 20.67 3.62 9.75
N LEU A 134 19.43 3.53 9.26
CA LEU A 134 18.98 2.48 8.35
C LEU A 134 19.65 2.64 6.99
N CYS A 135 19.88 1.52 6.30
CA CYS A 135 20.38 1.51 4.94
C CYS A 135 19.67 0.42 4.16
N TYR A 136 18.80 0.80 3.21
CA TYR A 136 18.06 -0.17 2.40
C TYR A 136 17.30 -1.20 3.25
N PRO A 137 16.41 -0.74 4.16
CA PRO A 137 15.74 -1.65 5.07
C PRO A 137 14.71 -2.52 4.31
N TRP A 138 14.78 -3.82 4.51
CA TRP A 138 13.92 -4.80 3.84
C TRP A 138 12.88 -5.39 4.80
N GLY A 139 13.25 -6.44 5.53
CA GLY A 139 12.34 -7.15 6.41
C GLY A 139 12.20 -6.47 7.75
N LEU A 140 10.98 -6.48 8.29
CA LEU A 140 10.70 -5.92 9.61
C LEU A 140 9.69 -6.79 10.37
N CYS A 141 9.84 -6.88 11.69
CA CYS A 141 8.90 -7.58 12.56
C CYS A 141 8.82 -6.90 13.93
N VAL A 142 7.70 -7.09 14.63
CA VAL A 142 7.48 -6.53 15.96
C VAL A 142 7.32 -7.68 16.96
N ASP A 143 7.95 -7.56 18.14
CA ASP A 143 7.75 -8.49 19.24
C ASP A 143 6.54 -8.14 20.11
N THR A 144 6.24 -8.98 21.09
CA THR A 144 5.10 -8.79 22.02
C THR A 144 5.20 -7.56 22.91
N ASN A 145 6.36 -6.90 22.98
CA ASN A 145 6.59 -5.68 23.74
C ASN A 145 6.63 -4.43 22.85
N ASP A 146 6.22 -4.55 21.59
CA ASP A 146 6.34 -3.52 20.54
C ASP A 146 7.77 -3.07 20.25
N ASN A 147 8.76 -3.94 20.44
CA ASN A 147 10.08 -3.67 19.90
C ASN A 147 10.09 -4.01 18.42
N LEU A 148 10.50 -3.04 17.60
CA LEU A 148 10.63 -3.20 16.17
C LEU A 148 12.01 -3.76 15.83
N PHE A 149 12.06 -4.83 15.05
CA PHE A 149 13.28 -5.39 14.50
C PHE A 149 13.30 -5.16 13.00
N VAL A 150 14.43 -4.70 12.47
CA VAL A 150 14.58 -4.30 11.08
C VAL A 150 15.86 -4.89 10.53
N ALA A 151 15.77 -5.61 9.41
CA ALA A 151 16.92 -6.05 8.64
C ALA A 151 17.28 -4.99 7.61
N ASP A 152 18.57 -4.67 7.50
CA ASP A 152 19.09 -3.70 6.54
C ASP A 152 20.42 -4.17 5.92
N ASP A 153 20.86 -3.53 4.84
CA ASP A 153 22.03 -4.00 4.07
C ASP A 153 23.36 -3.84 4.82
N ARG A 154 23.44 -2.93 5.79
CA ARG A 154 24.67 -2.65 6.55
C ARG A 154 24.76 -3.44 7.85
N SER A 155 23.63 -3.87 8.38
CA SER A 155 23.44 -4.36 9.74
C SER A 155 22.47 -5.54 9.67
N ARG A 156 22.90 -6.73 10.10
CA ARG A 156 22.08 -7.95 9.98
C ARG A 156 20.65 -7.74 10.49
N ILE A 157 20.52 -7.23 11.72
CA ILE A 157 19.23 -6.90 12.37
C ILE A 157 19.47 -5.74 13.36
N LYS A 158 18.63 -4.70 13.34
CA LYS A 158 18.56 -3.63 14.34
C LYS A 158 17.30 -3.76 15.17
N LYS A 159 17.40 -3.52 16.48
CA LYS A 159 16.25 -3.34 17.37
C LYS A 159 16.01 -1.84 17.56
N ILE A 160 14.80 -1.38 17.27
CA ILE A 160 14.37 0.01 17.37
C ILE A 160 13.21 0.10 18.34
N GLN A 161 13.31 1.04 19.26
CA GLN A 161 12.20 1.44 20.13
C GLN A 161 11.61 2.72 19.55
N TYR A 162 10.29 2.73 19.38
CA TYR A 162 9.56 3.87 18.82
C TYR A 162 8.40 4.22 19.75
N SER A 163 7.99 5.48 19.73
CA SER A 163 6.96 5.98 20.64
C SER A 163 5.63 5.27 20.40
N LYS A 164 4.99 4.87 21.50
CA LYS A 164 3.62 4.36 21.49
C LYS A 164 2.63 5.49 21.23
#